data_AF-A0A845B9J4-F1
#
_entry.id   AF-A0A845B9J4-F1
#
_cell.length_a   1.000
_cell.length_b   1.000
_cell.length_c   1.000
_cell.angle_alpha   90.00
_cell.angle_beta   90.00
_cell.angle_gamma   90.00
#
_symmetry.space_group_name_H-M   'P 1'
#
loop_
_entity.id
_entity.type
_entity.pdbx_description
1 polymer ?
#
loop_
_entity_poly.entity_id
_entity_poly.type
_entity_poly.pdbx_seq_one_letter_code
_entity_poly.pdbx_strand_id
1 'polypeptide(L)'
;MIERIARRAQVHDLNDELEERLTFGERLAERVTTFGGSWRFILGFGVFLGIWALFNALVLAEHAFDPYPFVFLNLVLSMLAAFQAPLILMSQNRQAARDRAAAELDYDTNLRSETHILTVLEKMDALQARLDALVAEREAPKRPARLHADAA
;
A
#
# COMPACT_ATOMS: atom_id res chain seq x y z
N MET A 1 10.96 1.21 -18.04
CA MET A 1 11.90 0.99 -16.91
C MET A 1 11.94 2.20 -15.97
N ILE A 2 12.04 3.42 -16.50
CA ILE A 2 12.09 4.69 -15.73
C ILE A 2 10.84 4.92 -14.85
N GLU A 3 9.63 4.68 -15.37
CA GLU A 3 8.39 4.83 -14.57
C GLU A 3 8.32 3.91 -13.35
N ARG A 4 8.89 2.69 -13.41
CA ARG A 4 8.90 1.80 -12.25
C ARG A 4 9.83 2.30 -11.14
N ILE A 5 10.87 3.03 -11.50
CA ILE A 5 11.83 3.63 -10.56
C ILE A 5 11.20 4.87 -9.93
N ALA A 6 10.56 5.73 -10.74
CA ALA A 6 9.85 6.90 -10.23
C ALA A 6 8.71 6.52 -9.27
N ARG A 7 7.91 5.49 -9.61
CA ARG A 7 6.83 5.00 -8.74
C ARG A 7 7.35 4.42 -7.43
N ARG A 8 8.46 3.65 -7.48
CA ARG A 8 9.11 3.12 -6.27
C ARG A 8 9.70 4.22 -5.40
N ALA A 9 10.33 5.23 -6.00
CA ALA A 9 10.87 6.36 -5.27
C ALA A 9 9.76 7.14 -4.57
N GLN A 10 8.64 7.40 -5.25
CA GLN A 10 7.53 8.16 -4.69
C GLN A 10 6.80 7.44 -3.55
N VAL A 11 6.62 6.12 -3.64
CA VAL A 11 6.03 5.32 -2.54
C VAL A 11 6.98 5.26 -1.34
N HIS A 12 8.30 5.23 -1.58
CA HIS A 12 9.28 5.25 -0.51
C HIS A 12 9.25 6.59 0.24
N ASP A 13 9.24 7.70 -0.49
CA ASP A 13 9.16 9.07 0.04
C ASP A 13 7.91 9.26 0.93
N LEU A 14 6.75 8.76 0.46
CA LEU A 14 5.50 8.79 1.22
C LEU A 14 5.57 7.97 2.51
N ASN A 15 6.23 6.82 2.48
CA ASN A 15 6.42 6.01 3.67
C ASN A 15 7.37 6.69 4.67
N ASP A 16 8.45 7.29 4.19
CA ASP A 16 9.46 7.96 5.01
C ASP A 16 8.85 9.20 5.70
N GLU A 17 8.07 10.02 4.98
CA GLU A 17 7.33 11.16 5.56
C GLU A 17 6.31 10.71 6.62
N LEU A 18 5.65 9.57 6.41
CA LEU A 18 4.71 9.00 7.38
C LEU A 18 5.43 8.39 8.59
N GLU A 19 6.64 7.87 8.42
CA GLU A 19 7.48 7.35 9.50
C GLU A 19 8.11 8.47 10.34
N GLU A 20 8.53 9.58 9.73
CA GLU A 20 9.08 10.74 10.44
C GLU A 20 8.06 11.40 11.39
N ARG A 21 6.77 11.31 11.05
CA ARG A 21 5.68 11.85 11.89
C ARG A 21 5.32 10.98 13.08
N LEU A 22 5.96 9.82 13.27
CA LEU A 22 5.62 8.89 14.35
C LEU A 22 6.13 9.38 15.71
N THR A 23 5.21 9.50 16.66
CA THR A 23 5.53 9.70 18.07
C THR A 23 6.18 8.43 18.66
N PHE A 24 6.88 8.58 19.80
CA PHE A 24 7.52 7.45 20.48
C PHE A 24 6.51 6.36 20.88
N GLY A 25 5.31 6.77 21.31
CA GLY A 25 4.23 5.84 21.69
C GLY A 25 3.71 5.01 20.52
N GLU A 26 3.59 5.61 19.33
CA GLU A 26 3.13 4.91 18.11
C GLU A 26 4.16 3.89 17.60
N ARG A 27 5.46 4.20 17.74
CA ARG A 27 6.55 3.25 17.44
C ARG A 27 6.55 2.07 18.39
N LEU A 28 6.31 2.30 19.68
CA LEU A 28 6.21 1.23 20.67
C LEU A 28 4.98 0.37 20.41
N ALA A 29 3.82 0.97 20.14
CA ALA A 29 2.59 0.27 19.79
C ALA A 29 2.75 -0.60 18.54
N GLU A 30 3.45 -0.11 17.50
CA GLU A 30 3.73 -0.90 16.28
C GLU A 30 4.52 -2.16 16.61
N ARG A 31 5.61 -2.03 17.38
CA ARG A 31 6.41 -3.19 17.81
C ARG A 31 5.61 -4.18 18.64
N VAL A 32 4.78 -3.69 19.57
CA VAL A 32 3.96 -4.54 20.44
C VAL A 32 2.90 -5.28 19.62
N THR A 33 2.23 -4.62 18.68
CA THR A 33 1.21 -5.25 17.83
C THR A 33 1.84 -6.27 16.88
N THR A 34 2.96 -5.95 16.24
CA THR A 34 3.65 -6.89 15.34
C THR A 34 4.20 -8.10 16.10
N PHE A 35 4.71 -7.90 17.32
CA PHE A 35 5.19 -9.00 18.17
C PHE A 35 4.04 -9.86 18.71
N GLY A 36 2.99 -9.23 19.24
CA GLY A 36 1.81 -9.88 19.79
C GLY A 36 0.97 -10.64 18.75
N GLY A 37 1.01 -10.22 17.48
CA GLY A 37 0.32 -10.88 16.38
C GLY A 37 1.06 -12.09 15.76
N SER A 38 2.27 -12.42 16.24
CA SER A 38 3.05 -13.53 15.68
C SER A 38 2.52 -14.89 16.14
N TRP A 39 2.35 -15.84 15.21
CA TRP A 39 2.01 -17.24 15.53
C TRP A 39 2.95 -17.88 16.55
N ARG A 40 4.24 -17.53 16.53
CA ARG A 40 5.22 -18.04 17.50
C ARG A 40 4.98 -17.50 18.91
N PHE A 41 4.54 -16.24 19.03
CA PHE A 41 4.20 -15.64 20.31
C PHE A 41 2.95 -16.28 20.90
N ILE A 42 1.90 -16.50 20.10
CA ILE A 42 0.65 -17.15 20.54
C ILE A 42 0.94 -18.54 21.11
N LEU A 43 1.72 -19.36 20.40
CA LEU A 43 2.08 -20.70 20.85
C LEU A 43 2.93 -20.67 22.12
N GLY A 44 3.96 -19.81 22.18
CA GLY A 44 4.80 -19.66 23.36
C GLY A 44 4.04 -19.17 24.59
N PHE A 45 3.14 -18.21 24.41
CA PHE A 45 2.27 -17.68 25.45
C PHE A 45 1.30 -18.76 25.96
N GLY A 46 0.68 -19.53 25.06
CA GLY A 46 -0.18 -20.65 25.44
C GLY A 46 0.56 -21.74 26.24
N VAL A 47 1.77 -22.10 25.83
CA VAL A 47 2.62 -23.03 26.58
C VAL A 47 2.97 -22.48 27.97
N PHE A 48 3.34 -21.20 28.05
CA PHE A 48 3.62 -20.54 29.32
C PHE A 48 2.41 -20.57 30.27
N LEU A 49 1.21 -20.24 29.78
CA LEU A 49 -0.03 -20.34 30.57
C LEU A 49 -0.29 -21.78 31.04
N GLY A 50 -0.08 -22.76 30.17
CA GLY A 50 -0.21 -24.18 30.52
C GLY A 50 0.77 -24.61 31.61
N ILE A 51 2.03 -24.20 31.52
CA ILE A 51 3.05 -24.47 32.55
C ILE A 51 2.68 -23.79 33.87
N TRP A 52 2.22 -22.54 33.83
CA TRP A 52 1.80 -21.80 35.03
C TRP A 52 0.63 -22.48 35.74
N ALA A 53 -0.40 -22.88 34.98
CA ALA A 53 -1.56 -23.58 35.50
C ALA A 53 -1.17 -24.94 36.08
N LEU A 54 -0.32 -25.71 35.37
CA LEU A 54 0.16 -27.01 35.83
C LEU A 54 1.01 -26.90 37.11
N PHE A 55 1.88 -25.88 37.19
CA PHE A 55 2.72 -25.62 38.34
C PHE A 55 1.89 -25.23 39.58
N ASN A 56 0.92 -24.32 39.44
CA ASN A 56 0.05 -23.93 40.55
C ASN A 56 -0.88 -25.07 40.99
N ALA A 57 -1.39 -25.87 40.04
CA ALA A 57 -2.32 -26.96 40.33
C ALA A 57 -1.65 -28.21 40.93
N LEU A 58 -0.46 -28.60 40.44
CA LEU A 58 0.19 -29.86 40.84
C LEU A 58 1.29 -29.69 41.89
N VAL A 59 2.10 -28.63 41.80
CA VAL A 59 3.30 -28.47 42.65
C VAL A 59 2.97 -27.75 43.94
N LEU A 60 2.09 -26.77 43.86
CA LEU A 60 1.82 -25.86 44.96
C LEU A 60 0.49 -26.14 45.67
N ALA A 61 -0.22 -27.23 45.33
CA ALA A 61 -1.61 -27.55 45.71
C ALA A 61 -2.11 -27.04 47.09
N GLU A 62 -1.35 -27.21 48.18
CA GLU A 62 -1.73 -26.73 49.53
C GLU A 62 -1.35 -25.27 49.84
N HIS A 63 -0.39 -24.69 49.13
CA HIS A 63 0.08 -23.29 49.23
C HIS A 63 -0.05 -22.54 47.88
N ALA A 64 -1.06 -22.90 47.09
CA ALA A 64 -1.18 -22.41 45.72
C ALA A 64 -1.37 -20.90 45.71
N PHE A 65 -0.49 -20.20 44.99
CA PHE A 65 -0.55 -18.75 44.83
C PHE A 65 -1.78 -18.34 44.01
N ASP A 66 -2.16 -19.16 43.03
CA ASP A 66 -3.38 -19.02 42.23
C ASP A 66 -4.15 -20.36 42.17
N PRO A 67 -4.95 -20.71 43.21
CA PRO A 67 -5.74 -21.93 43.23
C PRO A 67 -6.80 -21.93 42.13
N TYR A 68 -7.20 -23.13 41.67
CA TYR A 68 -8.34 -23.27 40.76
C TYR A 68 -9.57 -22.58 41.38
N PRO A 69 -10.21 -21.60 40.72
CA PRO A 69 -10.33 -21.38 39.26
C PRO A 69 -9.38 -20.34 38.60
N PHE A 70 -8.19 -20.10 39.14
CA PHE A 70 -7.15 -19.20 38.59
C PHE A 70 -7.57 -17.73 38.45
N VAL A 71 -7.99 -17.11 39.55
CA VAL A 71 -8.51 -15.73 39.57
C VAL A 71 -7.42 -14.73 39.15
N PHE A 72 -6.17 -14.95 39.55
CA PHE A 72 -5.09 -14.03 39.21
C PHE A 72 -4.75 -14.08 37.72
N LEU A 73 -4.64 -15.29 37.16
CA LEU A 73 -4.45 -15.47 35.72
C LEU A 73 -5.57 -14.80 34.92
N ASN A 74 -6.82 -14.97 35.36
CA ASN A 74 -7.98 -14.38 34.71
C ASN A 74 -7.94 -12.84 34.73
N LEU A 75 -7.55 -12.25 35.88
CA LEU A 75 -7.41 -10.81 36.02
C LEU A 75 -6.35 -10.25 35.05
N VAL A 76 -5.18 -10.89 35.01
CA VAL A 76 -4.09 -10.47 34.11
C VAL A 76 -4.50 -10.60 32.65
N LEU A 77 -5.14 -11.70 32.25
CA LEU A 77 -5.63 -11.90 30.89
C LEU A 77 -6.70 -10.88 30.50
N SER A 78 -7.63 -10.58 31.40
CA SER A 78 -8.67 -9.57 31.16
C SER A 78 -8.08 -8.16 30.99
N MET A 79 -7.11 -7.80 31.83
CA MET A 79 -6.39 -6.53 31.70
C MET A 79 -5.61 -6.47 30.39
N LEU A 80 -4.91 -7.55 30.02
CA LEU A 80 -4.19 -7.64 28.75
C LEU A 80 -5.14 -7.44 27.55
N ALA A 81 -6.28 -8.14 27.55
CA ALA A 81 -7.29 -8.01 26.50
C ALA A 81 -7.88 -6.60 26.41
N ALA A 82 -8.10 -5.93 27.54
CA ALA A 82 -8.60 -4.55 27.57
C ALA A 82 -7.62 -3.57 26.90
N PHE A 83 -6.31 -3.78 27.05
CA PHE A 83 -5.30 -2.98 26.35
C PHE A 83 -5.14 -3.33 24.87
N GLN A 84 -5.52 -4.54 24.45
CA GLN A 84 -5.40 -4.96 23.06
C GLN A 84 -6.32 -4.19 22.13
N ALA A 85 -7.57 -3.92 22.50
CA ALA A 85 -8.52 -3.25 21.60
C ALA A 85 -8.06 -1.84 21.18
N PRO A 86 -7.61 -0.94 22.09
CA PRO A 86 -7.06 0.36 21.71
C PRO A 86 -5.77 0.26 20.88
N LEU A 87 -4.88 -0.67 21.21
CA LEU A 87 -3.64 -0.89 20.44
C LEU A 87 -3.93 -1.35 19.01
N ILE A 88 -4.89 -2.26 18.85
CA ILE A 88 -5.36 -2.70 17.54
C ILE A 88 -5.98 -1.52 16.80
N LEU A 89 -6.89 -0.76 17.41
CA LEU A 89 -7.52 0.42 16.79
C LEU A 89 -6.50 1.49 16.38
N MET A 90 -5.47 1.75 17.20
CA MET A 90 -4.39 2.67 16.84
C MET A 90 -3.61 2.17 15.63
N SER A 91 -3.27 0.87 15.59
CA SER A 91 -2.58 0.28 14.44
C SER A 91 -3.44 0.29 13.18
N GLN A 92 -4.75 0.06 13.30
CA GLN A 92 -5.73 0.13 12.21
C GLN A 92 -5.92 1.56 11.70
N ASN A 93 -6.09 2.54 12.58
CA ASN A 93 -6.20 3.96 12.18
C ASN A 93 -4.96 4.41 11.42
N ARG A 94 -3.77 3.96 11.84
CA ARG A 94 -2.52 4.25 11.12
C ARG A 94 -2.47 3.57 9.76
N GLN A 95 -2.86 2.30 9.69
CA GLN A 95 -2.87 1.56 8.42
C GLN A 95 -3.86 2.20 7.43
N ALA A 96 -5.04 2.60 7.90
CA ALA A 96 -6.03 3.34 7.11
C ALA A 96 -5.50 4.71 6.62
N ALA A 97 -4.69 5.41 7.41
CA ALA A 97 -4.07 6.67 6.98
C ALA A 97 -3.04 6.43 5.84
N ARG A 98 -2.20 5.39 5.96
CA ARG A 98 -1.27 4.97 4.90
C ARG A 98 -2.03 4.59 3.63
N ASP A 99 -3.10 3.80 3.76
CA ASP A 99 -3.91 3.33 2.64
C ASP A 99 -4.60 4.50 1.91
N ARG A 100 -5.10 5.51 2.65
CA ARG A 100 -5.68 6.72 2.04
C ARG A 100 -4.65 7.52 1.26
N ALA A 101 -3.47 7.76 1.83
CA ALA A 101 -2.41 8.51 1.15
C ALA A 101 -1.92 7.78 -0.12
N ALA A 102 -1.80 6.46 -0.07
CA ALA A 102 -1.48 5.65 -1.24
C ALA A 102 -2.57 5.72 -2.32
N ALA A 103 -3.85 5.73 -1.93
CA ALA A 103 -4.96 5.87 -2.86
C ALA A 103 -5.01 7.25 -3.53
N GLU A 104 -4.74 8.33 -2.79
CA GLU A 104 -4.63 9.69 -3.36
C GLU A 104 -3.51 9.76 -4.40
N LEU A 105 -2.35 9.15 -4.10
CA LEU A 105 -1.25 9.12 -5.06
C LEU A 105 -1.58 8.34 -6.35
N ASP A 106 -2.26 7.19 -6.20
CA ASP A 106 -2.68 6.39 -7.33
C ASP A 106 -3.70 7.14 -8.19
N TYR A 107 -4.62 7.88 -7.56
CA TYR A 107 -5.57 8.74 -8.24
C TYR A 107 -4.89 9.83 -9.09
N ASP A 108 -3.93 10.55 -8.51
CA ASP A 108 -3.15 11.56 -9.24
C ASP A 108 -2.37 10.97 -10.42
N THR A 109 -1.79 9.78 -10.22
CA THR A 109 -1.08 9.06 -11.28
C THR A 109 -2.02 8.66 -12.40
N ASN A 110 -3.25 8.26 -12.06
CA ASN A 110 -4.27 7.89 -13.04
C ASN A 110 -4.71 9.09 -13.86
N LEU A 111 -4.96 10.25 -13.24
CA LEU A 111 -5.30 11.50 -13.96
C LEU A 111 -4.18 11.95 -14.91
N ARG A 112 -2.91 11.83 -14.48
CA ARG A 112 -1.76 12.11 -15.35
C ARG A 112 -1.71 11.15 -16.53
N SER A 113 -1.99 9.87 -16.29
CA SER A 113 -2.03 8.85 -17.34
C SER A 113 -3.15 9.12 -18.34
N GLU A 114 -4.33 9.52 -17.88
CA GLU A 114 -5.44 9.95 -18.73
C GLU A 114 -5.04 11.12 -19.63
N THR A 115 -4.42 12.16 -19.06
CA THR A 115 -3.90 13.31 -19.83
C THR A 115 -2.89 12.87 -20.88
N HIS A 116 -1.96 11.98 -20.52
CA HIS A 116 -0.97 11.44 -21.46
C HIS A 116 -1.63 10.65 -22.60
N ILE A 117 -2.67 9.86 -22.32
CA ILE A 117 -3.42 9.12 -23.34
C ILE A 117 -4.08 10.09 -24.32
N LEU A 118 -4.74 11.14 -23.82
CA LEU A 118 -5.37 12.16 -24.68
C LEU A 118 -4.34 12.83 -25.59
N THR A 119 -3.17 13.20 -25.05
CA THR A 119 -2.08 13.78 -25.85
C THR A 119 -1.57 12.81 -26.93
N VAL A 120 -1.53 11.51 -26.64
CA VAL A 120 -1.12 10.50 -27.64
C VAL A 120 -2.18 10.38 -28.73
N LEU A 121 -3.47 10.38 -28.38
CA LEU A 121 -4.57 10.36 -29.34
C LEU A 121 -4.54 11.58 -30.28
N GLU A 122 -4.36 12.79 -29.74
CA GLU A 122 -4.20 14.01 -30.55
C GLU A 122 -3.03 13.91 -31.55
N LYS A 123 -1.90 13.34 -31.10
CA LYS A 123 -0.74 13.11 -31.97
C LYS A 123 -1.02 12.06 -33.04
N MET A 124 -1.78 11.01 -32.72
CA MET A 124 -2.21 10.00 -33.69
C MET A 124 -3.10 10.61 -34.78
N ASP A 125 -4.06 11.44 -34.39
CA ASP A 125 -4.95 12.14 -35.33
C ASP A 125 -4.15 13.08 -36.25
N ALA A 126 -3.19 13.82 -35.68
CA ALA A 126 -2.32 14.70 -36.46
C ALA A 126 -1.43 13.94 -37.45
N LEU A 127 -0.95 12.74 -37.09
CA LEU A 127 -0.20 11.88 -38.00
C LEU A 127 -1.09 11.33 -39.11
N GLN A 128 -2.32 10.90 -38.77
CA GLN A 128 -3.28 10.39 -39.74
C GLN A 128 -3.64 11.47 -40.77
N ALA A 129 -3.93 12.70 -40.33
CA ALA A 129 -4.19 13.82 -41.23
C ALA A 129 -3.01 14.15 -42.16
N ARG A 130 -1.77 14.02 -41.69
CA ARG A 130 -0.57 14.17 -42.53
C ARG A 130 -0.45 13.06 -43.57
N LEU A 131 -0.73 11.81 -43.19
CA LEU A 131 -0.71 10.68 -44.12
C LEU A 131 -1.78 10.85 -45.21
N ASP A 132 -2.99 11.25 -44.84
CA ASP A 132 -4.09 11.50 -45.79
C ASP A 132 -3.73 12.61 -46.78
N ALA A 133 -3.09 13.70 -46.31
CA ALA A 133 -2.60 14.78 -47.17
C ALA A 133 -1.53 14.30 -48.17
N LEU A 134 -0.59 13.46 -47.72
CA LEU A 134 0.45 12.89 -48.59
C LEU A 134 -0.13 11.94 -49.64
N VAL A 135 -1.15 11.16 -49.28
CA VAL A 135 -1.87 10.28 -50.22
C VAL A 135 -2.62 11.13 -51.26
N ALA A 136 -3.32 12.18 -50.84
CA ALA A 136 -4.03 13.08 -51.75
C ALA A 136 -3.09 13.79 -52.74
N GLU A 137 -1.89 14.20 -52.29
CA GLU A 137 -0.87 14.79 -53.17
C GLU A 137 -0.33 13.78 -54.20
N ARG A 138 -0.23 12.50 -53.82
CA ARG A 138 0.16 11.39 -54.71
C ARG A 138 -0.89 11.04 -55.76
N GLU A 139 -2.16 11.15 -55.41
CA GLU A 139 -3.30 10.85 -56.30
C GLU A 139 -3.69 12.03 -57.20
N ALA A 140 -3.20 13.24 -56.92
CA ALA A 140 -3.39 14.39 -57.80
C ALA A 140 -2.84 14.08 -59.22
N PRO A 141 -3.64 14.26 -60.29
CA PRO A 141 -3.22 13.91 -61.64
C PRO A 141 -1.96 14.69 -62.00
N LYS A 142 -0.89 13.99 -62.43
CA LYS A 142 0.31 14.61 -62.98
C LYS A 142 -0.11 15.58 -64.07
N ARG A 143 -0.08 16.87 -63.74
CA ARG A 143 -0.47 17.96 -64.64
C ARG A 143 0.35 17.75 -65.92
N PRO A 144 -0.28 17.56 -67.09
CA PRO A 144 0.47 17.31 -68.31
C PRO A 144 1.43 18.49 -68.49
N ALA A 145 2.72 18.15 -68.62
CA ALA A 145 3.76 19.11 -68.91
C ALA A 145 3.26 19.93 -70.10
N ARG A 146 3.14 21.26 -69.91
CA ARG A 146 2.89 22.18 -71.00
C ARG A 146 4.12 22.13 -71.91
N LEU A 147 4.17 21.16 -72.81
CA LEU A 147 5.04 21.19 -73.97
C LEU A 147 4.18 21.66 -75.15
N HIS A 148 4.67 22.71 -75.81
CA HIS A 148 4.22 23.25 -77.09
C HIS A 148 3.05 24.25 -77.04
N ALA A 149 3.28 25.36 -76.35
CA ALA A 149 2.79 26.66 -76.77
C ALA A 149 4.00 27.55 -77.07
N ASP A 150 4.74 27.21 -78.13
CA ASP A 150 5.67 28.07 -78.85
C ASP A 150 6.24 27.28 -80.04
N ALA A 151 5.52 27.32 -81.16
CA ALA A 151 6.07 27.18 -82.50
C ALA A 151 5.03 27.82 -83.44
N ALA A 152 5.35 29.06 -83.80
CA ALA A 152 4.72 29.82 -84.87
C ALA A 152 4.97 29.15 -86.24
#